data_AF-A0A2E2EG26-F1
#
_entry.id   AF-A0A2E2EG26-F1
#
_cell.length_a   1.000
_cell.length_b   1.000
_cell.length_c   1.000
_cell.angle_alpha   90.00
_cell.angle_beta   90.00
_cell.angle_gamma   90.00
#
_symmetry.space_group_name_H-M   'P 1'
#
loop_
_entity.id
_entity.type
_entity.pdbx_description
1 polymer ?
#
loop_
_entity_poly.entity_id
_entity_poly.type
_entity_poly.pdbx_seq_one_letter_code
_entity_poly.pdbx_strand_id
1 'polypeptide(L)'
;MNYFLLILLLLSTACSFKSSKDEKESTRSVEELKPSDLKKMDSDGDLISDYEEKERGLDPLVANFPKLSINFLQDYSIKVLFEDESEFLIDTKVARDNPDFKYRIGELFLRENSHDNAAKYGRFSGVSTGEIKQQDYTWVKYPDIDKDYYFSKTREYKYWSKNKVKESSINLENTLKLMESPLFDTIEEVELNFYYYSYSKEAYVQLHTEKLDRTFQSGIREDFQITISNPPLELIEDTYFRHGEFIISEVKDFYIPSLKLKYSDLMNSIKAKTIPIYKTTPFENDLNYVAINKNGEKFISVMAKLFSDKFSVQEDKLVQVEQFSNNLPDYDYLHEVSSEDKAGKWFVMTNKVKDQYLKHNFTNSDSITLSYLTGNELSKRVNERIYAFSENIQSKDNGKLYAIGNVTNNSDIELSIFLNELEGIQLDVKNGNFYYRPPNCRNCTGTNWSVAAEFQVNSFSGFNHQWFVKDIAEAKSSFEILINNKVLSLGELVAENHATFELKGDESFNYVHITINNLNELEVIETGKENVAFVRIKPLKVGQTGEGVQINTMGGHNIDKVFHAGLVCLQEAAKRKVPLAVTSWKFDEWQKKVPWGQADPRTGYKPNKGNLKKFWTGTIVDLISTVTINYN
;
A
#
# COMPACT_ATOMS: atom_id res chain seq x y z
N MET A 1 57.52 58.41 10.86
CA MET A 1 56.56 58.79 9.79
C MET A 1 55.73 57.55 9.48
N ASN A 2 54.40 57.69 9.41
CA ASN A 2 53.39 56.64 9.08
C ASN A 2 52.92 55.63 10.14
N TYR A 3 52.56 56.06 11.37
CA TYR A 3 51.55 55.32 12.18
C TYR A 3 50.59 56.20 13.00
N PHE A 4 50.76 57.53 13.01
CA PHE A 4 49.90 58.44 13.79
C PHE A 4 48.64 58.93 13.04
N LEU A 5 48.54 58.64 11.73
CA LEU A 5 47.42 59.10 10.89
C LEU A 5 46.26 58.08 10.81
N LEU A 6 46.45 56.84 11.27
CA LEU A 6 45.42 55.79 11.19
C LEU A 6 44.54 55.70 12.45
N ILE A 7 44.97 56.27 13.58
CA ILE A 7 44.20 56.29 14.84
C ILE A 7 43.26 57.51 14.91
N LEU A 8 43.51 58.56 14.12
CA LEU A 8 42.65 59.74 14.07
C LEU A 8 41.41 59.59 13.15
N LEU A 9 41.31 58.50 12.38
CA LEU A 9 40.21 58.24 11.44
C LEU A 9 39.14 57.27 11.98
N LEU A 10 39.31 56.74 13.20
CA LEU A 10 38.38 55.81 13.85
C LEU A 10 37.55 56.44 14.99
N LEU A 11 37.54 57.78 15.15
CA LEU A 11 36.88 58.47 16.26
C LEU A 11 35.95 59.63 15.90
N SER A 12 35.46 59.73 14.65
CA SER A 12 34.56 60.84 14.29
C SER A 12 33.53 60.51 13.20
N THR A 13 32.52 59.70 13.54
CA THR A 13 31.16 59.84 12.99
C THR A 13 30.13 59.51 14.08
N ALA A 14 30.04 60.40 15.07
CA ALA A 14 28.90 60.52 15.96
C ALA A 14 28.53 62.02 16.06
N CYS A 15 27.69 62.48 15.14
CA CYS A 15 26.86 63.68 15.27
C CYS A 15 25.46 63.22 14.83
N SER A 16 24.53 62.95 15.74
CA SER A 16 23.71 63.94 16.45
C SER A 16 23.24 65.05 15.52
N PHE A 17 22.16 64.78 14.78
CA PHE A 17 21.35 65.81 14.16
C PHE A 17 20.15 66.09 15.07
N LYS A 18 20.20 67.28 15.69
CA LYS A 18 19.10 67.89 16.42
C LYS A 18 18.22 68.60 15.39
N SER A 19 17.06 68.02 15.08
CA SER A 19 15.98 68.69 14.35
C SER A 19 14.91 69.07 15.36
N SER A 20 14.89 70.35 15.77
CA SER A 20 13.76 70.95 16.45
C SER A 20 12.79 71.53 15.42
N LYS A 21 11.59 70.98 15.33
CA LYS A 21 10.34 71.74 15.16
C LYS A 21 9.17 70.83 15.48
N ASP A 22 8.29 71.36 16.31
CA ASP A 22 7.12 70.70 16.89
C ASP A 22 6.21 70.05 15.85
N GLU A 23 6.21 68.72 15.81
CA GLU A 23 5.02 67.94 15.56
C GLU A 23 4.91 66.92 16.68
N LYS A 24 3.77 66.95 17.38
CA LYS A 24 3.45 66.02 18.45
C LYS A 24 3.43 64.61 17.85
N GLU A 25 4.55 63.89 17.94
CA GLU A 25 4.54 62.44 17.94
C GLU A 25 3.70 62.01 19.14
N SER A 26 2.43 61.69 18.86
CA SER A 26 1.64 60.88 19.75
C SER A 26 2.33 59.51 19.80
N THR A 27 3.25 59.35 20.74
CA THR A 27 3.45 58.05 21.37
C THR A 27 2.06 57.61 21.82
N ARG A 28 1.38 56.79 21.01
CA ARG A 28 0.32 55.92 21.48
C ARG A 28 1.00 55.01 22.48
N SER A 29 1.06 55.45 23.73
CA SER A 29 1.01 54.54 24.85
C SER A 29 -0.15 53.61 24.53
N VAL A 30 0.15 52.32 24.34
CA VAL A 30 -0.89 51.30 24.45
C VAL A 30 -1.44 51.51 25.86
N GLU A 31 -2.58 52.18 25.98
CA GLU A 31 -3.34 52.16 27.22
C GLU A 31 -3.60 50.68 27.46
N GLU A 32 -2.89 50.08 28.41
CA GLU A 32 -3.26 48.79 28.95
C GLU A 32 -4.74 48.90 29.32
N LEU A 33 -5.57 48.09 28.66
CA LEU A 33 -7.01 48.06 28.89
C LEU A 33 -7.27 47.93 30.39
N LYS A 34 -8.17 48.75 30.92
CA LYS A 34 -8.48 48.73 32.35
C LYS A 34 -9.06 47.36 32.73
N PRO A 35 -8.82 46.87 33.96
CA PRO A 35 -9.39 45.60 34.43
C PRO A 35 -10.92 45.48 34.26
N SER A 36 -11.65 46.60 34.32
CA SER A 36 -13.10 46.65 34.10
C SER A 36 -13.52 46.36 32.66
N ASP A 37 -12.67 46.68 31.69
CA ASP A 37 -12.92 46.49 30.27
C ASP A 37 -12.59 45.04 29.88
N LEU A 38 -11.48 44.50 30.41
CA LEU A 38 -11.10 43.09 30.25
C LEU A 38 -12.14 42.12 30.83
N LYS A 39 -12.83 42.47 31.92
CA LYS A 39 -13.93 41.64 32.48
C LYS A 39 -15.16 41.52 31.57
N LYS A 40 -15.27 42.37 30.54
CA LYS A 40 -16.37 42.34 29.57
C LYS A 40 -15.93 41.84 28.20
N MET A 41 -14.62 41.62 28.03
CA MET A 41 -14.05 41.12 26.79
C MET A 41 -13.87 39.61 26.91
N ASP A 42 -14.07 38.97 25.78
CA ASP A 42 -13.88 37.55 25.50
C ASP A 42 -13.39 37.57 24.05
N SER A 43 -12.08 37.71 23.89
CA SER A 43 -11.43 38.04 22.61
C SER A 43 -11.41 36.84 21.65
N ASP A 44 -11.37 35.62 22.17
CA ASP A 44 -11.26 34.37 21.42
C ASP A 44 -12.56 33.55 21.40
N GLY A 45 -13.57 33.92 22.18
CA GLY A 45 -14.91 33.35 22.11
C GLY A 45 -15.10 32.11 22.97
N ASP A 46 -14.17 31.77 23.85
CA ASP A 46 -14.23 30.56 24.68
C ASP A 46 -15.18 30.67 25.90
N LEU A 47 -15.85 31.82 26.03
CA LEU A 47 -16.79 32.17 27.11
C LEU A 47 -16.14 32.36 28.49
N ILE A 48 -14.81 32.49 28.52
CA ILE A 48 -14.02 32.95 29.66
C ILE A 48 -13.65 34.41 29.37
N SER A 49 -13.61 35.26 30.40
CA SER A 49 -13.24 36.66 30.20
C SER A 49 -11.73 36.84 30.10
N ASP A 50 -11.26 37.78 29.27
CA ASP A 50 -9.83 38.10 29.11
C ASP A 50 -9.14 38.42 30.46
N TYR A 51 -9.92 38.94 31.44
CA TYR A 51 -9.43 39.19 32.79
C TYR A 51 -9.15 37.90 33.57
N GLU A 52 -10.08 36.95 33.51
CA GLU A 52 -10.00 35.68 34.23
C GLU A 52 -8.89 34.78 33.68
N GLU A 53 -8.68 34.78 32.36
CA GLU A 53 -7.59 34.07 31.72
C GLU A 53 -6.23 34.59 32.19
N LYS A 54 -6.06 35.92 32.21
CA LYS A 54 -4.83 36.54 32.74
C LYS A 54 -4.59 36.21 34.21
N GLU A 55 -5.63 36.17 35.05
CA GLU A 55 -5.50 35.77 36.46
C GLU A 55 -5.09 34.30 36.60
N ARG A 56 -5.51 33.43 35.66
CA ARG A 56 -5.17 32.01 35.64
C ARG A 56 -3.86 31.68 34.90
N GLY A 57 -3.21 32.68 34.29
CA GLY A 57 -1.99 32.52 33.51
C GLY A 57 -2.21 31.92 32.11
N LEU A 58 -3.42 32.05 31.58
CA LEU A 58 -3.82 31.64 30.23
C LEU A 58 -3.67 32.81 29.24
N ASP A 59 -3.68 32.50 27.94
CA ASP A 59 -3.54 33.50 26.86
C ASP A 59 -4.93 33.92 26.33
N PRO A 60 -5.35 35.19 26.51
CA PRO A 60 -6.66 35.67 26.06
C PRO A 60 -6.87 35.73 24.55
N LEU A 61 -5.83 35.41 23.78
CA LEU A 61 -5.87 35.42 22.32
C LEU A 61 -5.92 34.00 21.74
N VAL A 62 -5.96 32.96 22.59
CA VAL A 62 -5.98 31.56 22.18
C VAL A 62 -7.07 30.82 22.96
N ALA A 63 -8.13 30.44 22.24
CA ALA A 63 -9.33 29.90 22.85
C ALA A 63 -9.06 28.62 23.64
N ASN A 64 -9.60 28.55 24.86
CA ASN A 64 -9.56 27.37 25.68
C ASN A 64 -10.78 26.47 25.40
N PHE A 65 -10.54 25.23 25.04
CA PHE A 65 -11.60 24.23 24.85
C PHE A 65 -11.11 22.83 25.24
N PRO A 66 -12.01 21.89 25.55
CA PRO A 66 -11.63 20.51 25.83
C PRO A 66 -10.97 19.87 24.60
N LYS A 67 -9.67 19.57 24.69
CA LYS A 67 -8.92 18.88 23.64
C LYS A 67 -9.03 17.37 23.85
N LEU A 68 -9.41 16.64 22.81
CA LEU A 68 -9.51 15.17 22.84
C LEU A 68 -8.39 14.54 22.01
N SER A 69 -7.72 13.55 22.58
CA SER A 69 -6.87 12.62 21.83
C SER A 69 -7.68 11.35 21.59
N ILE A 70 -8.12 11.16 20.36
CA ILE A 70 -8.87 9.99 19.92
C ILE A 70 -7.93 9.17 19.05
N ASN A 71 -7.72 7.92 19.44
CA ASN A 71 -6.87 6.99 18.72
C ASN A 71 -7.72 5.78 18.35
N PHE A 72 -7.94 5.61 17.04
CA PHE A 72 -8.56 4.40 16.53
C PHE A 72 -7.48 3.37 16.33
N LEU A 73 -7.63 2.26 17.03
CA LEU A 73 -6.65 1.19 17.00
C LEU A 73 -6.86 0.40 15.72
N GLN A 74 -5.78 -0.15 15.18
CA GLN A 74 -5.86 -1.10 14.07
C GLN A 74 -6.68 -2.37 14.43
N ASP A 75 -7.03 -2.55 15.70
CA ASP A 75 -7.75 -3.68 16.25
C ASP A 75 -9.26 -3.58 15.98
N TYR A 76 -9.70 -4.22 14.90
CA TYR A 76 -11.09 -4.39 14.55
C TYR A 76 -11.34 -5.82 14.07
N SER A 77 -12.61 -6.21 14.09
CA SER A 77 -13.05 -7.46 13.49
C SER A 77 -14.23 -7.27 12.55
N ILE A 78 -14.18 -7.89 11.38
CA ILE A 78 -15.30 -7.96 10.44
C ILE A 78 -15.76 -9.40 10.41
N LYS A 79 -17.01 -9.65 10.82
CA LYS A 79 -17.64 -10.97 10.81
C LYS A 79 -18.77 -10.98 9.80
N VAL A 80 -18.82 -12.00 8.94
CA VAL A 80 -19.87 -12.21 7.96
C VAL A 80 -20.36 -13.65 8.06
N LEU A 81 -21.65 -13.81 8.33
CA LEU A 81 -22.34 -15.10 8.35
C LEU A 81 -23.13 -15.26 7.05
N PHE A 82 -22.96 -16.38 6.38
CA PHE A 82 -23.66 -16.70 5.13
C PHE A 82 -24.88 -17.60 5.38
N GLU A 83 -25.77 -17.69 4.39
CA GLU A 83 -26.99 -18.52 4.47
C GLU A 83 -26.71 -20.03 4.63
N ASP A 84 -25.54 -20.50 4.20
CA ASP A 84 -25.09 -21.89 4.39
C ASP A 84 -24.44 -22.15 5.75
N GLU A 85 -24.57 -21.20 6.69
CA GLU A 85 -23.97 -21.18 8.02
C GLU A 85 -22.43 -21.13 8.01
N SER A 86 -21.79 -20.90 6.85
CA SER A 86 -20.36 -20.58 6.80
C SER A 86 -20.10 -19.19 7.40
N GLU A 87 -18.94 -19.05 8.05
CA GLU A 87 -18.52 -17.81 8.69
C GLU A 87 -17.21 -17.35 8.08
N PHE A 88 -17.15 -16.06 7.74
CA PHE A 88 -15.92 -15.36 7.42
C PHE A 88 -15.58 -14.38 8.54
N LEU A 89 -14.32 -14.38 8.96
CA LEU A 89 -13.81 -13.50 10.01
C LEU A 89 -12.49 -12.87 9.59
N ILE A 90 -12.45 -11.54 9.65
CA ILE A 90 -11.22 -10.76 9.83
C ILE A 90 -11.15 -10.42 11.30
N ASP A 91 -10.03 -10.74 11.92
CA ASP A 91 -9.66 -10.22 13.24
C ASP A 91 -8.21 -9.75 13.16
N THR A 92 -7.99 -8.45 13.31
CA THR A 92 -6.66 -7.86 13.22
C THR A 92 -5.87 -8.01 14.53
N LYS A 93 -6.53 -8.39 15.65
CA LYS A 93 -5.88 -8.60 16.94
C LYS A 93 -5.02 -9.85 16.96
N VAL A 94 -5.38 -10.87 16.16
CA VAL A 94 -4.65 -12.15 16.08
C VAL A 94 -3.20 -11.92 15.63
N ALA A 95 -2.93 -10.82 14.92
CA ALA A 95 -1.57 -10.46 14.53
C ALA A 95 -0.73 -9.89 15.69
N ARG A 96 -1.30 -9.48 16.84
CA ARG A 96 -0.53 -8.89 17.95
C ARG A 96 0.56 -9.82 18.51
N ASP A 97 0.34 -11.12 18.47
CA ASP A 97 1.32 -12.12 18.92
C ASP A 97 2.40 -12.42 17.86
N ASN A 98 2.29 -11.86 16.65
CA ASN A 98 3.29 -11.95 15.60
C ASN A 98 4.40 -10.89 15.83
N PRO A 99 5.69 -11.27 15.92
CA PRO A 99 6.80 -10.34 16.04
C PRO A 99 6.88 -9.27 14.94
N ASP A 100 6.33 -9.54 13.76
CA ASP A 100 6.33 -8.62 12.62
C ASP A 100 5.17 -7.61 12.64
N PHE A 101 4.27 -7.70 13.63
CA PHE A 101 3.11 -6.83 13.73
C PHE A 101 3.51 -5.39 14.04
N LYS A 102 3.19 -4.50 13.10
CA LYS A 102 3.36 -3.06 13.25
C LYS A 102 2.02 -2.47 13.66
N TYR A 103 1.94 -2.04 14.92
CA TYR A 103 0.78 -1.33 15.43
C TYR A 103 0.61 0.02 14.74
N ARG A 104 -0.57 0.26 14.17
CA ARG A 104 -0.94 1.55 13.56
C ARG A 104 -2.13 2.17 14.29
N ILE A 105 -2.14 3.49 14.30
CA ILE A 105 -3.21 4.30 14.88
C ILE A 105 -3.79 5.15 13.75
N GLY A 106 -5.11 5.35 13.78
CA GLY A 106 -5.79 6.22 12.83
C GLY A 106 -5.26 7.64 12.84
N GLU A 107 -5.32 8.30 11.69
CA GLU A 107 -4.77 9.66 11.50
C GLU A 107 -5.86 10.67 11.19
N LEU A 108 -5.68 11.91 11.66
CA LEU A 108 -6.61 13.01 11.42
C LEU A 108 -6.65 13.35 9.93
N PHE A 109 -7.86 13.52 9.38
CA PHE A 109 -8.07 13.77 7.95
C PHE A 109 -7.38 15.06 7.49
N LEU A 110 -7.40 16.12 8.32
CA LEU A 110 -6.67 17.36 8.03
C LEU A 110 -5.15 17.15 7.94
N ARG A 111 -4.57 16.29 8.78
CA ARG A 111 -3.14 15.98 8.76
C ARG A 111 -2.77 15.34 7.44
N GLU A 112 -3.51 14.31 7.04
CA GLU A 112 -3.29 13.60 5.79
C GLU A 112 -3.48 14.50 4.58
N ASN A 113 -4.56 15.29 4.55
CA ASN A 113 -4.81 16.27 3.49
C ASN A 113 -3.68 17.32 3.42
N SER A 114 -3.19 17.80 4.56
CA SER A 114 -2.07 18.74 4.60
C SER A 114 -0.77 18.14 4.09
N HIS A 115 -0.48 16.89 4.48
CA HIS A 115 0.71 16.16 4.05
C HIS A 115 0.68 15.86 2.55
N ASP A 116 -0.47 15.45 2.01
CA ASP A 116 -0.63 15.17 0.58
C ASP A 116 -0.49 16.45 -0.25
N ASN A 117 -1.06 17.56 0.21
CA ASN A 117 -0.83 18.85 -0.43
C ASN A 117 0.63 19.29 -0.32
N ALA A 118 1.28 19.08 0.82
CA ALA A 118 2.70 19.38 0.98
C ALA A 118 3.57 18.55 0.02
N ALA A 119 3.29 17.26 -0.18
CA ALA A 119 3.99 16.44 -1.16
C ALA A 119 3.69 16.90 -2.60
N LYS A 120 2.42 17.15 -2.94
CA LYS A 120 1.99 17.63 -4.26
C LYS A 120 2.69 18.93 -4.70
N TYR A 121 2.91 19.85 -3.77
CA TYR A 121 3.64 21.10 -4.02
C TYR A 121 5.08 21.07 -3.51
N GLY A 122 5.59 19.93 -3.03
CA GLY A 122 6.82 19.86 -2.22
C GLY A 122 8.02 20.51 -2.87
N ARG A 123 8.11 20.37 -4.19
CA ARG A 123 9.13 20.99 -5.05
C ARG A 123 9.00 22.51 -5.16
N PHE A 124 7.79 23.06 -5.05
CA PHE A 124 7.45 24.46 -5.33
C PHE A 124 6.94 25.19 -4.09
N SER A 125 7.81 26.02 -3.51
CA SER A 125 7.50 26.93 -2.39
C SER A 125 7.06 26.20 -1.09
N GLY A 126 7.39 26.76 0.07
CA GLY A 126 6.93 26.22 1.37
C GLY A 126 5.44 26.47 1.64
N VAL A 127 4.64 26.62 0.59
CA VAL A 127 3.23 27.00 0.66
C VAL A 127 2.43 26.07 -0.24
N SER A 128 1.37 25.50 0.32
CA SER A 128 0.38 24.70 -0.40
C SER A 128 -0.99 25.33 -0.25
N THR A 129 -1.92 24.98 -1.15
CA THR A 129 -3.32 25.39 -1.02
C THR A 129 -4.21 24.18 -1.12
N GLY A 130 -5.19 24.07 -0.24
CA GLY A 130 -6.16 22.99 -0.18
C GLY A 130 -7.57 23.51 0.13
N GLU A 131 -8.55 22.63 0.00
CA GLU A 131 -9.87 22.87 0.59
C GLU A 131 -9.86 22.25 1.98
N ILE A 132 -10.04 23.07 3.01
CA ILE A 132 -10.16 22.61 4.39
C ILE A 132 -11.62 22.75 4.82
N LYS A 133 -12.26 21.62 5.10
CA LYS A 133 -13.63 21.56 5.59
C LYS A 133 -13.63 21.44 7.10
N GLN A 134 -14.73 21.85 7.72
CA GLN A 134 -14.87 21.78 9.18
C GLN A 134 -14.71 20.35 9.74
N GLN A 135 -15.16 19.35 8.98
CA GLN A 135 -15.06 17.94 9.34
C GLN A 135 -13.62 17.42 9.32
N ASP A 136 -12.71 18.05 8.58
CA ASP A 136 -11.32 17.58 8.47
C ASP A 136 -10.58 17.69 9.82
N TYR A 137 -11.02 18.61 10.68
CA TYR A 137 -10.50 18.81 12.04
C TYR A 137 -10.94 17.75 13.04
N THR A 138 -11.95 16.95 12.72
CA THR A 138 -12.58 15.99 13.64
C THR A 138 -12.59 14.56 13.11
N TRP A 139 -12.47 14.39 11.79
CA TRP A 139 -12.46 13.09 11.14
C TRP A 139 -11.13 12.39 11.31
N VAL A 140 -11.18 11.14 11.75
CA VAL A 140 -10.00 10.29 11.89
C VAL A 140 -10.23 9.02 11.05
N LYS A 141 -9.27 8.71 10.18
CA LYS A 141 -9.33 7.54 9.32
C LYS A 141 -8.82 6.32 10.09
N TYR A 142 -9.51 5.20 10.03
CA TYR A 142 -8.96 3.94 10.53
C TYR A 142 -7.67 3.56 9.79
N PRO A 143 -6.67 3.00 10.49
CA PRO A 143 -5.40 2.69 9.87
C PRO A 143 -5.51 1.51 8.89
N ASP A 144 -4.70 1.56 7.83
CA ASP A 144 -4.56 0.46 6.89
C ASP A 144 -3.92 -0.75 7.59
N ILE A 145 -4.37 -1.96 7.27
CA ILE A 145 -3.78 -3.20 7.79
C ILE A 145 -2.61 -3.70 6.93
N ASP A 146 -1.90 -4.72 7.43
CA ASP A 146 -0.89 -5.43 6.68
C ASP A 146 -1.46 -5.98 5.36
N LYS A 147 -0.72 -5.78 4.25
CA LYS A 147 -1.20 -6.06 2.90
C LYS A 147 -1.26 -7.54 2.59
N ASP A 148 -0.32 -8.31 3.09
CA ASP A 148 -0.33 -9.77 2.96
C ASP A 148 -1.56 -10.35 3.67
N TYR A 149 -1.79 -9.95 4.93
CA TYR A 149 -3.00 -10.34 5.65
C TYR A 149 -4.29 -9.91 4.93
N TYR A 150 -4.32 -8.67 4.44
CA TYR A 150 -5.44 -8.16 3.65
C TYR A 150 -5.70 -8.98 2.38
N PHE A 151 -4.66 -9.33 1.61
CA PHE A 151 -4.80 -10.14 0.39
C PHE A 151 -5.32 -11.55 0.71
N SER A 152 -4.77 -12.20 1.74
CA SER A 152 -5.24 -13.51 2.19
C SER A 152 -6.74 -13.47 2.54
N LYS A 153 -7.14 -12.47 3.34
CA LYS A 153 -8.55 -12.30 3.74
C LYS A 153 -9.46 -11.90 2.60
N THR A 154 -8.96 -11.16 1.61
CA THR A 154 -9.72 -10.82 0.40
C THR A 154 -10.02 -12.06 -0.43
N ARG A 155 -9.03 -12.95 -0.63
CA ARG A 155 -9.24 -14.23 -1.33
C ARG A 155 -10.23 -15.12 -0.58
N GLU A 156 -10.05 -15.27 0.73
CA GLU A 156 -10.96 -16.04 1.58
C GLU A 156 -12.39 -15.49 1.47
N TYR A 157 -12.59 -14.18 1.60
CA TYR A 157 -13.90 -13.56 1.45
C TYR A 157 -14.54 -13.84 0.08
N LYS A 158 -13.78 -13.74 -1.01
CA LYS A 158 -14.29 -14.01 -2.37
C LYS A 158 -14.73 -15.46 -2.58
N TYR A 159 -14.11 -16.40 -1.88
CA TYR A 159 -14.55 -17.79 -1.90
C TYR A 159 -15.94 -17.93 -1.26
N TRP A 160 -16.15 -17.33 -0.09
CA TRP A 160 -17.41 -17.42 0.66
C TRP A 160 -18.52 -16.51 0.12
N SER A 161 -18.18 -15.36 -0.48
CA SER A 161 -19.14 -14.39 -1.03
C SER A 161 -19.94 -14.91 -2.24
N LYS A 162 -19.70 -16.16 -2.67
CA LYS A 162 -20.56 -16.88 -3.61
C LYS A 162 -21.92 -17.23 -2.99
N ASN A 163 -21.97 -17.32 -1.66
CA ASN A 163 -23.19 -17.47 -0.88
C ASN A 163 -23.77 -16.11 -0.50
N LYS A 164 -25.09 -16.06 -0.25
CA LYS A 164 -25.73 -14.84 0.23
C LYS A 164 -25.38 -14.57 1.69
N VAL A 165 -25.16 -13.31 2.02
CA VAL A 165 -24.93 -12.85 3.39
C VAL A 165 -26.24 -12.90 4.18
N LYS A 166 -26.22 -13.58 5.32
CA LYS A 166 -27.31 -13.69 6.29
C LYS A 166 -27.22 -12.58 7.33
N GLU A 167 -26.03 -12.38 7.90
CA GLU A 167 -25.75 -11.36 8.91
C GLU A 167 -24.30 -10.89 8.78
N SER A 168 -24.00 -9.66 9.18
CA SER A 168 -22.62 -9.19 9.32
C SER A 168 -22.47 -8.24 10.49
N SER A 169 -21.26 -8.12 11.02
CA SER A 169 -20.94 -7.16 12.07
C SER A 169 -19.51 -6.64 11.96
N ILE A 170 -19.32 -5.40 12.38
CA ILE A 170 -17.99 -4.78 12.52
C ILE A 170 -17.83 -4.40 13.99
N ASN A 171 -16.80 -4.94 14.65
CA ASN A 171 -16.41 -4.55 15.99
C ASN A 171 -15.16 -3.69 15.90
N LEU A 172 -15.20 -2.52 16.53
CA LEU A 172 -14.18 -1.49 16.50
C LEU A 172 -13.64 -1.26 17.91
N GLU A 173 -12.32 -1.35 18.11
CA GLU A 173 -11.67 -0.94 19.35
C GLU A 173 -11.19 0.51 19.25
N ASN A 174 -11.59 1.32 20.22
CA ASN A 174 -11.38 2.75 20.20
C ASN A 174 -10.80 3.18 21.55
N THR A 175 -9.91 4.17 21.49
CA THR A 175 -9.37 4.82 22.68
C THR A 175 -9.69 6.31 22.62
N LEU A 176 -10.16 6.86 23.74
CA LEU A 176 -10.38 8.29 23.90
C LEU A 176 -9.70 8.77 25.18
N LYS A 177 -9.01 9.90 25.09
CA LYS A 177 -8.41 10.61 26.24
C LYS A 177 -8.80 12.08 26.17
N LEU A 178 -9.39 12.60 27.25
CA LEU A 178 -9.47 14.02 27.50
C LEU A 178 -8.08 14.52 27.92
N MET A 179 -7.52 15.47 27.18
CA MET A 179 -6.21 16.03 27.47
C MET A 179 -6.25 16.85 28.77
N GLU A 180 -5.14 16.82 29.51
CA GLU A 180 -5.00 17.56 30.76
C GLU A 180 -5.21 19.06 30.51
N SER A 181 -6.10 19.66 31.29
CA SER A 181 -6.44 21.08 31.20
C SER A 181 -6.77 21.62 32.60
N PRO A 182 -6.32 22.83 32.95
CA PRO A 182 -6.69 23.47 34.21
C PRO A 182 -8.17 23.92 34.26
N LEU A 183 -8.89 23.85 33.14
CA LEU A 183 -10.27 24.34 33.01
C LEU A 183 -11.32 23.23 32.84
N PHE A 184 -10.89 22.07 32.34
CA PHE A 184 -11.79 21.01 31.90
C PHE A 184 -11.36 19.67 32.52
N ASP A 185 -11.94 19.37 33.68
CA ASP A 185 -11.66 18.15 34.43
C ASP A 185 -12.42 16.93 33.88
N THR A 186 -13.60 17.16 33.29
CA THR A 186 -14.48 16.09 32.80
C THR A 186 -15.28 16.50 31.55
N ILE A 187 -15.69 15.49 30.78
CA ILE A 187 -16.72 15.59 29.73
C ILE A 187 -17.70 14.41 29.85
N GLU A 188 -18.91 14.60 29.35
CA GLU A 188 -20.00 13.62 29.46
C GLU A 188 -20.73 13.47 28.11
N GLU A 189 -21.51 12.39 27.96
CA GLU A 189 -22.40 12.16 26.81
C GLU A 189 -21.69 12.26 25.44
N VAL A 190 -20.51 11.65 25.31
CA VAL A 190 -19.74 11.71 24.05
C VAL A 190 -20.52 11.00 22.92
N GLU A 191 -20.78 11.73 21.84
CA GLU A 191 -21.46 11.23 20.64
C GLU A 191 -20.43 11.05 19.50
N LEU A 192 -20.31 9.82 19.03
CA LEU A 192 -19.42 9.43 17.93
C LEU A 192 -20.23 9.12 16.68
N ASN A 193 -19.77 9.62 15.53
CA ASN A 193 -20.28 9.21 14.24
C ASN A 193 -19.24 8.36 13.50
N PHE A 194 -19.74 7.41 12.71
CA PHE A 194 -18.95 6.59 11.80
C PHE A 194 -19.45 6.80 10.38
N TYR A 195 -18.53 6.90 9.43
CA TYR A 195 -18.78 7.14 8.02
C TYR A 195 -17.98 6.15 7.17
N TYR A 196 -18.42 5.93 5.94
CA TYR A 196 -17.62 5.29 4.91
C TYR A 196 -17.78 6.02 3.59
N TYR A 197 -16.81 5.89 2.69
CA TYR A 197 -16.91 6.44 1.35
C TYR A 197 -17.70 5.51 0.45
N SER A 198 -18.84 5.98 -0.06
CA SER A 198 -19.68 5.22 -0.99
C SER A 198 -19.30 5.59 -2.42
N TYR A 199 -18.59 4.70 -3.11
CA TYR A 199 -18.20 4.88 -4.51
C TYR A 199 -19.40 4.99 -5.46
N SER A 200 -20.53 4.37 -5.11
CA SER A 200 -21.77 4.48 -5.90
C SER A 200 -22.39 5.88 -5.84
N LYS A 201 -22.15 6.62 -4.76
CA LYS A 201 -22.68 7.98 -4.52
C LYS A 201 -21.63 9.08 -4.62
N GLU A 202 -20.35 8.69 -4.77
CA GLU A 202 -19.19 9.60 -4.74
C GLU A 202 -19.18 10.51 -3.50
N ALA A 203 -19.57 9.98 -2.34
CA ALA A 203 -19.71 10.75 -1.11
C ALA A 203 -19.53 9.90 0.15
N TYR A 204 -19.14 10.55 1.24
CA TYR A 204 -19.15 9.95 2.58
C TYR A 204 -20.58 9.79 3.09
N VAL A 205 -20.92 8.59 3.54
CA VAL A 205 -22.24 8.22 4.05
C VAL A 205 -22.11 7.85 5.52
N GLN A 206 -22.98 8.40 6.37
CA GLN A 206 -23.06 8.04 7.78
C GLN A 206 -23.50 6.58 7.94
N LEU A 207 -22.68 5.80 8.62
CA LEU A 207 -22.86 4.39 8.88
C LEU A 207 -23.57 4.14 10.21
N HIS A 208 -23.10 4.78 11.28
CA HIS A 208 -23.53 4.53 12.65
C HIS A 208 -23.31 5.77 13.52
N THR A 209 -24.10 5.90 14.59
CA THR A 209 -23.88 6.88 15.65
C THR A 209 -23.93 6.18 16.98
N GLU A 210 -22.88 6.34 17.78
CA GLU A 210 -22.78 5.75 19.11
C GLU A 210 -22.78 6.86 20.17
N LYS A 211 -23.54 6.66 21.25
CA LYS A 211 -23.53 7.54 22.41
C LYS A 211 -22.93 6.82 23.59
N LEU A 212 -21.83 7.35 24.10
CA LEU A 212 -21.12 6.78 25.23
C LEU A 212 -21.71 7.34 26.53
N ASP A 213 -22.44 6.50 27.26
CA ASP A 213 -22.96 6.81 28.59
C ASP A 213 -21.85 6.62 29.64
N ARG A 214 -20.84 7.51 29.57
CA ARG A 214 -19.65 7.52 30.44
C ARG A 214 -19.19 8.95 30.70
N THR A 215 -18.55 9.15 31.85
CA THR A 215 -17.85 10.39 32.19
C THR A 215 -16.36 10.20 31.96
N PHE A 216 -15.80 10.95 31.02
CA PHE A 216 -14.36 10.90 30.74
C PHE A 216 -13.64 11.92 31.60
N GLN A 217 -12.64 11.46 32.35
CA GLN A 217 -11.83 12.31 33.22
C GLN A 217 -10.56 12.77 32.50
N SER A 218 -10.14 13.99 32.81
CA SER A 218 -8.93 14.59 32.28
C SER A 218 -7.69 13.76 32.63
N GLY A 219 -6.81 13.56 31.64
CA GLY A 219 -5.58 12.78 31.80
C GLY A 219 -5.76 11.26 31.70
N ILE A 220 -6.97 10.74 31.85
CA ILE A 220 -7.27 9.30 31.82
C ILE A 220 -7.55 8.84 30.38
N ARG A 221 -6.90 7.74 30.00
CA ARG A 221 -7.15 7.06 28.74
C ARG A 221 -8.19 5.97 28.96
N GLU A 222 -9.26 5.99 28.17
CA GLU A 222 -10.33 5.00 28.24
C GLU A 222 -10.48 4.26 26.93
N ASP A 223 -10.63 2.93 27.04
CA ASP A 223 -10.88 2.04 25.92
C ASP A 223 -12.34 1.59 25.89
N PHE A 224 -12.90 1.50 24.70
CA PHE A 224 -14.27 1.03 24.48
C PHE A 224 -14.42 0.37 23.12
N GLN A 225 -15.41 -0.51 23.02
CA GLN A 225 -15.72 -1.25 21.82
C GLN A 225 -17.07 -0.83 21.27
N ILE A 226 -17.16 -0.74 19.95
CA ILE A 226 -18.37 -0.36 19.23
C ILE A 226 -18.68 -1.46 18.23
N THR A 227 -19.92 -1.95 18.26
CA THR A 227 -20.40 -2.97 17.31
C THR A 227 -21.41 -2.35 16.36
N ILE A 228 -21.09 -2.39 15.07
CA ILE A 228 -21.98 -1.99 13.99
C ILE A 228 -22.59 -3.26 13.42
N SER A 229 -23.89 -3.46 13.66
CA SER A 229 -24.62 -4.63 13.18
C SER A 229 -25.19 -4.39 11.78
N ASN A 230 -25.03 -5.38 10.91
CA ASN A 230 -25.48 -5.40 9.52
C ASN A 230 -25.09 -4.14 8.73
N PRO A 231 -23.79 -3.80 8.65
CA PRO A 231 -23.33 -2.72 7.79
C PRO A 231 -23.77 -2.96 6.33
N PRO A 232 -23.90 -1.90 5.52
CA PRO A 232 -24.15 -2.03 4.09
C PRO A 232 -23.11 -2.93 3.42
N LEU A 233 -23.54 -3.87 2.57
CA LEU A 233 -22.61 -4.76 1.85
C LEU A 233 -21.62 -3.97 0.97
N GLU A 234 -22.00 -2.78 0.48
CA GLU A 234 -21.09 -1.91 -0.29
C GLU A 234 -19.87 -1.44 0.52
N LEU A 235 -19.99 -1.32 1.85
CA LEU A 235 -18.84 -1.04 2.72
C LEU A 235 -17.85 -2.21 2.69
N ILE A 236 -18.34 -3.44 2.82
CA ILE A 236 -17.48 -4.63 2.89
C ILE A 236 -16.92 -4.98 1.50
N GLU A 237 -17.80 -5.16 0.51
CA GLU A 237 -17.45 -5.70 -0.81
C GLU A 237 -16.70 -4.72 -1.71
N ASP A 238 -17.08 -3.44 -1.67
CA ASP A 238 -16.58 -2.41 -2.58
C ASP A 238 -15.57 -1.50 -1.88
N THR A 239 -15.96 -0.87 -0.78
CA THR A 239 -15.07 0.09 -0.08
C THR A 239 -13.85 -0.64 0.50
N TYR A 240 -14.07 -1.68 1.29
CA TYR A 240 -13.02 -2.41 1.98
C TYR A 240 -12.27 -3.39 1.07
N PHE A 241 -12.93 -4.35 0.44
CA PHE A 241 -12.22 -5.40 -0.32
C PHE A 241 -11.82 -5.03 -1.75
N ARG A 242 -12.43 -4.00 -2.37
CA ARG A 242 -12.02 -3.56 -3.71
C ARG A 242 -11.07 -2.37 -3.66
N HIS A 243 -11.26 -1.43 -2.75
CA HIS A 243 -10.45 -0.21 -2.69
C HIS A 243 -9.49 -0.16 -1.50
N GLY A 244 -9.61 -1.07 -0.53
CA GLY A 244 -8.77 -1.08 0.66
C GLY A 244 -9.05 0.10 1.61
N GLU A 245 -10.22 0.71 1.49
CA GLU A 245 -10.64 1.83 2.33
C GLU A 245 -11.59 1.35 3.42
N PHE A 246 -11.59 2.04 4.55
CA PHE A 246 -12.40 1.63 5.69
C PHE A 246 -13.14 2.81 6.31
N ILE A 247 -13.56 2.64 7.56
CA ILE A 247 -14.40 3.58 8.28
C ILE A 247 -13.62 4.84 8.65
N ILE A 248 -14.30 5.97 8.61
CA ILE A 248 -13.89 7.24 9.21
C ILE A 248 -14.77 7.49 10.41
N SER A 249 -14.20 8.03 11.47
CA SER A 249 -14.90 8.33 12.70
C SER A 249 -14.75 9.79 13.09
N GLU A 250 -15.73 10.30 13.82
CA GLU A 250 -15.82 11.69 14.25
C GLU A 250 -16.38 11.78 15.67
N VAL A 251 -15.75 12.57 16.54
CA VAL A 251 -16.44 13.08 17.74
C VAL A 251 -17.34 14.22 17.31
N LYS A 252 -18.65 13.95 17.31
CA LYS A 252 -19.66 14.89 16.85
C LYS A 252 -19.94 15.96 17.91
N ASP A 253 -20.17 15.55 19.15
CA ASP A 253 -20.50 16.44 20.25
C ASP A 253 -20.29 15.76 21.61
N PHE A 254 -20.25 16.55 22.66
CA PHE A 254 -20.23 16.11 24.05
C PHE A 254 -20.66 17.24 24.98
N TYR A 255 -21.06 16.90 26.20
CA TYR A 255 -21.40 17.88 27.23
C TYR A 255 -20.16 18.30 28.03
N ILE A 256 -20.05 19.60 28.32
CA ILE A 256 -18.97 20.21 29.10
C ILE A 256 -19.55 20.69 30.44
N PRO A 257 -19.42 19.91 31.54
CA PRO A 257 -20.04 20.23 32.82
C PRO A 257 -19.61 21.58 33.41
N SER A 258 -18.34 21.96 33.25
CA SER A 258 -17.81 23.22 33.79
C SER A 258 -18.45 24.46 33.17
N LEU A 259 -18.85 24.39 31.90
CA LEU A 259 -19.49 25.48 31.15
C LEU A 259 -21.01 25.32 31.01
N LYS A 260 -21.56 24.14 31.35
CA LYS A 260 -22.98 23.78 31.25
C LYS A 260 -23.56 23.89 29.84
N LEU A 261 -22.77 23.57 28.84
CA LEU A 261 -23.14 23.66 27.42
C LEU A 261 -22.50 22.51 26.61
N LYS A 262 -22.95 22.35 25.38
CA LYS A 262 -22.37 21.36 24.46
C LYS A 262 -21.14 21.89 23.76
N TYR A 263 -20.22 21.00 23.41
CA TYR A 263 -19.02 21.34 22.66
C TYR A 263 -19.34 22.06 21.35
N SER A 264 -20.40 21.65 20.65
CA SER A 264 -20.86 22.32 19.43
C SER A 264 -21.20 23.80 19.65
N ASP A 265 -21.86 24.14 20.76
CA ASP A 265 -22.21 25.53 21.11
C ASP A 265 -20.96 26.36 21.44
N LEU A 266 -20.01 25.78 22.19
CA LEU A 266 -18.72 26.42 22.49
C LEU A 266 -17.95 26.72 21.20
N MET A 267 -17.83 25.72 20.33
CA MET A 267 -17.08 25.86 19.09
C MET A 267 -17.68 26.88 18.14
N ASN A 268 -19.00 27.04 18.13
CA ASN A 268 -19.66 28.10 17.36
C ASN A 268 -19.27 29.51 17.86
N SER A 269 -19.16 29.68 19.18
CA SER A 269 -18.69 30.93 19.80
C SER A 269 -17.24 31.23 19.45
N ILE A 270 -16.36 30.24 19.62
CA ILE A 270 -14.92 30.34 19.33
C ILE A 270 -14.70 30.69 17.85
N LYS A 271 -15.29 29.91 16.94
CA LYS A 271 -15.12 30.09 15.48
C LYS A 271 -15.63 31.43 14.98
N ALA A 272 -16.55 32.09 15.69
CA ALA A 272 -17.01 33.40 15.29
C ALA A 272 -15.91 34.48 15.43
N LYS A 273 -14.95 34.29 16.34
CA LYS A 273 -13.93 35.30 16.70
C LYS A 273 -12.49 34.88 16.39
N THR A 274 -12.27 33.63 15.98
CA THR A 274 -10.93 33.05 15.81
C THR A 274 -10.69 32.49 14.42
N ILE A 275 -9.42 32.20 14.13
CA ILE A 275 -9.00 31.36 13.01
C ILE A 275 -8.42 30.04 13.53
N PRO A 276 -8.80 28.88 12.95
CA PRO A 276 -8.14 27.61 13.26
C PRO A 276 -6.73 27.56 12.67
N ILE A 277 -5.77 27.16 13.51
CA ILE A 277 -4.38 26.90 13.16
C ILE A 277 -4.03 25.49 13.60
N TYR A 278 -3.80 24.61 12.62
CA TYR A 278 -3.35 23.25 12.87
C TYR A 278 -1.84 23.17 12.70
N LYS A 279 -1.11 22.72 13.72
CA LYS A 279 0.34 22.49 13.69
C LYS A 279 0.61 20.99 13.75
N THR A 280 1.37 20.48 12.80
CA THR A 280 1.87 19.10 12.79
C THR A 280 3.38 19.09 12.74
N THR A 281 3.97 18.30 13.63
CA THR A 281 5.39 17.97 13.66
C THR A 281 5.53 16.46 13.86
N PRO A 282 6.74 15.89 13.74
CA PRO A 282 6.98 14.48 14.04
C PRO A 282 6.63 14.04 15.47
N PHE A 283 6.51 14.97 16.43
CA PHE A 283 6.23 14.65 17.83
C PHE A 283 4.79 14.96 18.26
N GLU A 284 4.16 15.95 17.65
CA GLU A 284 2.88 16.45 18.10
C GLU A 284 2.02 17.02 16.98
N ASN A 285 0.72 16.93 17.20
CA ASN A 285 -0.33 17.53 16.40
C ASN A 285 -1.17 18.38 17.32
N ASP A 286 -1.37 19.66 16.99
CA ASP A 286 -2.14 20.57 17.82
C ASP A 286 -3.04 21.47 16.98
N LEU A 287 -4.29 21.62 17.43
CA LEU A 287 -5.27 22.53 16.84
C LEU A 287 -5.52 23.65 17.84
N ASN A 288 -5.20 24.87 17.43
CA ASN A 288 -5.43 26.09 18.21
C ASN A 288 -6.37 27.02 17.46
N TYR A 289 -7.20 27.76 18.20
CA TYR A 289 -8.09 28.77 17.66
C TYR A 289 -7.61 30.13 18.15
N VAL A 290 -7.10 30.95 17.23
CA VAL A 290 -6.42 32.20 17.57
C VAL A 290 -7.32 33.38 17.27
N ALA A 291 -7.48 34.29 18.23
CA ALA A 291 -8.32 35.47 18.11
C ALA A 291 -7.88 36.35 16.93
N ILE A 292 -8.85 36.88 16.19
CA ILE A 292 -8.59 37.76 15.04
C ILE A 292 -9.46 39.01 15.07
N ASN A 293 -8.92 40.10 14.55
CA ASN A 293 -9.67 41.33 14.32
C ASN A 293 -10.81 41.13 13.30
N LYS A 294 -11.88 41.93 13.44
CA LYS A 294 -13.06 41.91 12.54
C LYS A 294 -12.74 42.10 11.06
N ASN A 295 -11.65 42.80 10.75
CA ASN A 295 -11.21 43.08 9.37
C ASN A 295 -10.15 42.08 8.87
N GLY A 296 -9.87 41.03 9.65
CA GLY A 296 -8.82 40.05 9.45
C GLY A 296 -7.44 40.52 9.93
N GLU A 297 -6.50 39.59 9.94
CA GLU A 297 -5.13 39.80 10.38
C GLU A 297 -4.09 39.16 9.46
N LYS A 298 -2.87 39.71 9.45
CA LYS A 298 -1.76 39.14 8.68
C LYS A 298 -1.24 37.88 9.35
N PHE A 299 -0.71 36.96 8.54
CA PHE A 299 -0.08 35.72 9.01
C PHE A 299 0.90 35.95 10.17
N ILE A 300 1.80 36.94 10.05
CA ILE A 300 2.82 37.23 11.07
C ILE A 300 2.17 37.64 12.40
N SER A 301 1.10 38.43 12.37
CA SER A 301 0.37 38.83 13.58
C SER A 301 -0.32 37.65 14.25
N VAL A 302 -0.93 36.77 13.45
CA VAL A 302 -1.55 35.54 13.91
C VAL A 302 -0.52 34.60 14.55
N MET A 303 0.63 34.39 13.90
CA MET A 303 1.73 33.59 14.43
C MET A 303 2.34 34.17 15.71
N ALA A 304 2.46 35.50 15.80
CA ALA A 304 2.99 36.18 16.99
C ALA A 304 2.09 36.01 18.21
N LYS A 305 0.76 35.87 18.03
CA LYS A 305 -0.15 35.53 19.13
C LYS A 305 0.10 34.10 19.62
N LEU A 306 0.23 33.14 18.71
CA LEU A 306 0.36 31.73 19.08
C LEU A 306 1.76 31.34 19.58
N PHE A 307 2.82 31.87 18.96
CA PHE A 307 4.21 31.44 19.20
C PHE A 307 5.10 32.55 19.77
N SER A 308 4.57 33.75 20.02
CA SER A 308 5.36 34.92 20.45
C SER A 308 6.52 35.21 19.47
N ASP A 309 7.76 35.10 19.91
CA ASP A 309 8.98 35.29 19.11
C ASP A 309 9.61 33.98 18.61
N LYS A 310 9.00 32.83 18.90
CA LYS A 310 9.50 31.49 18.55
C LYS A 310 9.17 31.07 17.12
N PHE A 311 9.16 32.00 16.17
CA PHE A 311 9.02 31.66 14.75
C PHE A 311 9.82 32.64 13.90
N SER A 312 10.22 32.22 12.70
CA SER A 312 10.90 33.12 11.77
C SER A 312 10.43 32.91 10.33
N VAL A 313 10.36 34.04 9.62
CA VAL A 313 9.97 34.13 8.22
C VAL A 313 11.14 34.76 7.46
N GLN A 314 11.60 34.10 6.40
CA GLN A 314 12.68 34.56 5.54
C GLN A 314 12.28 34.33 4.08
N GLU A 315 12.66 35.26 3.19
CA GLU A 315 12.38 35.15 1.74
C GLU A 315 10.93 34.77 1.40
N ASP A 316 9.98 35.44 2.05
CA ASP A 316 8.53 35.22 1.90
C ASP A 316 8.05 33.79 2.29
N LYS A 317 8.80 33.08 3.15
CA LYS A 317 8.48 31.73 3.62
C LYS A 317 8.67 31.59 5.13
N LEU A 318 7.85 30.74 5.75
CA LEU A 318 8.07 30.27 7.11
C LEU A 318 9.28 29.32 7.12
N VAL A 319 10.29 29.62 7.93
CA VAL A 319 11.52 28.82 7.98
C VAL A 319 11.76 28.15 9.33
N GLN A 320 11.12 28.65 10.39
CA GLN A 320 11.23 28.07 11.72
C GLN A 320 9.96 28.31 12.52
N VAL A 321 9.55 27.29 13.29
CA VAL A 321 8.61 27.41 14.41
C VAL A 321 9.20 26.57 15.54
N GLU A 322 9.35 27.21 16.70
CA GLU A 322 9.97 26.65 17.91
C GLU A 322 11.35 26.03 17.60
N GLN A 323 11.51 24.73 17.83
CA GLN A 323 12.76 23.99 17.65
C GLN A 323 12.97 23.46 16.23
N PHE A 324 11.96 23.52 15.36
CA PHE A 324 12.02 22.94 14.02
C PHE A 324 12.33 24.02 13.00
N SER A 325 13.45 23.85 12.29
CA SER A 325 13.92 24.74 11.24
C SER A 325 14.07 23.99 9.93
N ASN A 326 13.77 24.64 8.81
CA ASN A 326 13.98 24.08 7.48
C ASN A 326 15.45 23.70 7.28
N ASN A 327 15.72 22.42 7.11
CA ASN A 327 17.05 21.86 6.88
C ASN A 327 17.07 20.73 5.84
N LEU A 328 15.93 20.44 5.20
CA LEU A 328 15.85 19.51 4.07
C LEU A 328 16.67 20.05 2.88
N PRO A 329 17.56 19.23 2.26
CA PRO A 329 18.30 19.61 1.06
C PRO A 329 17.37 19.98 -0.10
N ASP A 330 17.90 20.71 -1.08
CA ASP A 330 17.19 20.94 -2.33
C ASP A 330 17.07 19.63 -3.13
N TYR A 331 15.93 19.42 -3.78
CA TYR A 331 15.62 18.24 -4.59
C TYR A 331 14.74 18.60 -5.79
N ASP A 332 14.83 17.81 -6.85
CA ASP A 332 13.94 17.92 -8.01
C ASP A 332 12.76 16.94 -7.94
N TYR A 333 12.96 15.80 -7.26
CA TYR A 333 11.95 14.76 -7.08
C TYR A 333 11.92 14.28 -5.63
N LEU A 334 10.74 13.91 -5.13
CA LEU A 334 10.55 13.52 -3.74
C LEU A 334 11.31 12.23 -3.37
N HIS A 335 11.52 11.32 -4.32
CA HIS A 335 12.28 10.09 -4.07
C HIS A 335 13.75 10.35 -3.71
N GLU A 336 14.33 11.49 -4.11
CA GLU A 336 15.73 11.87 -3.82
C GLU A 336 15.95 12.11 -2.32
N VAL A 337 14.91 12.53 -1.60
CA VAL A 337 14.95 12.79 -0.16
C VAL A 337 14.36 11.65 0.68
N SER A 338 14.10 10.50 0.07
CA SER A 338 13.50 9.34 0.75
C SER A 338 14.35 8.81 1.91
N SER A 339 15.66 9.05 1.92
CA SER A 339 16.56 8.66 3.00
C SER A 339 16.65 9.69 4.14
N GLU A 340 16.09 10.88 3.97
CA GLU A 340 16.17 11.97 4.94
C GLU A 340 15.07 11.84 6.02
N ASP A 341 15.38 11.10 7.08
CA ASP A 341 14.48 10.83 8.21
C ASP A 341 14.44 11.93 9.28
N LYS A 342 15.44 12.84 9.26
CA LYS A 342 15.62 13.91 10.26
C LYS A 342 15.60 15.30 9.68
N ALA A 343 15.97 15.43 8.40
CA ALA A 343 15.91 16.69 7.70
C ALA A 343 14.49 16.92 7.19
N GLY A 344 13.96 18.12 7.36
CA GLY A 344 12.58 18.46 7.04
C GLY A 344 12.37 19.94 6.73
N LYS A 345 11.12 20.25 6.41
CA LYS A 345 10.72 21.57 5.93
C LYS A 345 9.29 21.89 6.38
N TRP A 346 9.07 23.16 6.70
CA TRP A 346 7.75 23.72 6.97
C TRP A 346 6.97 23.95 5.68
N PHE A 347 5.75 23.43 5.66
CA PHE A 347 4.73 23.68 4.65
C PHE A 347 3.55 24.40 5.28
N VAL A 348 3.20 25.54 4.72
CA VAL A 348 2.01 26.30 5.12
C VAL A 348 0.89 26.00 4.14
N MET A 349 -0.15 25.31 4.59
CA MET A 349 -1.37 25.12 3.80
C MET A 349 -2.43 26.14 4.22
N THR A 350 -3.08 26.78 3.25
CA THR A 350 -4.26 27.60 3.50
C THR A 350 -5.40 27.22 2.57
N ASN A 351 -6.60 27.70 2.87
CA ASN A 351 -7.66 27.79 1.87
C ASN A 351 -7.17 28.61 0.65
N LYS A 352 -7.81 28.48 -0.51
CA LYS A 352 -7.42 29.25 -1.71
C LYS A 352 -7.56 30.75 -1.46
N VAL A 353 -6.43 31.45 -1.39
CA VAL A 353 -6.33 32.90 -1.22
C VAL A 353 -5.83 33.56 -2.51
N LYS A 354 -6.20 34.82 -2.75
CA LYS A 354 -5.85 35.55 -3.98
C LYS A 354 -4.40 36.05 -3.97
N ASP A 355 -3.92 36.45 -2.80
CA ASP A 355 -2.58 36.96 -2.58
C ASP A 355 -1.70 35.89 -1.94
N GLN A 356 -0.38 36.12 -1.97
CA GLN A 356 0.55 35.30 -1.20
C GLN A 356 0.17 35.33 0.30
N TYR A 357 0.29 34.19 0.99
CA TYR A 357 -0.29 34.00 2.33
C TYR A 357 0.21 34.99 3.39
N LEU A 358 1.46 35.47 3.34
CA LEU A 358 1.95 36.51 4.26
C LEU A 358 1.29 37.87 4.02
N LYS A 359 0.81 38.11 2.80
CA LYS A 359 0.10 39.33 2.39
C LYS A 359 -1.41 39.20 2.50
N HIS A 360 -1.97 38.01 2.67
CA HIS A 360 -3.41 37.82 2.88
C HIS A 360 -3.85 38.33 4.26
N ASN A 361 -5.08 38.86 4.35
CA ASN A 361 -5.73 39.17 5.61
C ASN A 361 -6.66 38.02 5.98
N PHE A 362 -6.23 37.21 6.95
CA PHE A 362 -6.96 36.04 7.40
C PHE A 362 -8.18 36.41 8.22
N THR A 363 -9.34 35.85 7.89
CA THR A 363 -10.59 35.98 8.62
C THR A 363 -11.00 34.66 9.27
N ASN A 364 -12.14 34.65 9.97
CA ASN A 364 -12.68 33.46 10.65
C ASN A 364 -13.20 32.38 9.69
N SER A 365 -13.33 32.71 8.40
CA SER A 365 -13.63 31.75 7.33
C SER A 365 -12.39 31.10 6.74
N ASP A 366 -11.20 31.57 7.10
CA ASP A 366 -9.95 31.01 6.63
C ASP A 366 -9.44 29.90 7.56
N SER A 367 -8.40 29.22 7.14
CA SER A 367 -7.78 28.13 7.88
C SER A 367 -6.30 28.07 7.53
N ILE A 368 -5.47 27.80 8.54
CA ILE A 368 -4.02 27.70 8.39
C ILE A 368 -3.58 26.34 8.91
N THR A 369 -2.78 25.63 8.13
CA THR A 369 -2.06 24.44 8.58
C THR A 369 -0.57 24.64 8.43
N LEU A 370 0.18 24.26 9.46
CA LEU A 370 1.63 24.33 9.54
C LEU A 370 2.13 22.90 9.71
N SER A 371 2.72 22.33 8.66
CA SER A 371 3.19 20.94 8.68
C SER A 371 4.69 20.91 8.49
N TYR A 372 5.41 20.43 9.50
CA TYR A 372 6.83 20.12 9.36
C TYR A 372 6.97 18.66 8.92
N LEU A 373 7.48 18.45 7.72
CA LEU A 373 7.62 17.13 7.14
C LEU A 373 9.08 16.84 6.81
N THR A 374 9.51 15.64 7.16
CA THR A 374 10.81 15.10 6.78
C THR A 374 10.82 14.67 5.30
N GLY A 375 12.01 14.52 4.72
CA GLY A 375 12.13 14.02 3.35
C GLY A 375 11.51 12.63 3.18
N ASN A 376 11.71 11.74 4.15
CA ASN A 376 11.12 10.41 4.17
C ASN A 376 9.58 10.43 4.21
N GLU A 377 8.99 11.30 5.04
CA GLU A 377 7.52 11.43 5.11
C GLU A 377 6.94 11.98 3.82
N LEU A 378 7.62 12.97 3.20
CA LEU A 378 7.22 13.53 1.91
C LEU A 378 7.27 12.49 0.79
N SER A 379 8.37 11.72 0.70
CA SER A 379 8.60 10.78 -0.40
C SER A 379 7.62 9.60 -0.41
N LYS A 380 7.07 9.26 0.75
CA LYS A 380 6.14 8.14 0.95
C LYS A 380 4.68 8.55 0.91
N ARG A 381 4.37 9.83 0.64
CA ARG A 381 2.97 10.26 0.49
C ARG A 381 2.37 9.62 -0.74
N VAL A 382 1.26 8.91 -0.51
CA VAL A 382 0.54 8.17 -1.53
C VAL A 382 -0.34 9.12 -2.32
N ASN A 383 -0.19 9.15 -3.64
CA ASN A 383 -1.06 9.87 -4.55
C ASN A 383 -2.24 8.99 -5.00
N GLU A 384 -1.96 7.74 -5.34
CA GLU A 384 -2.98 6.80 -5.84
C GLU A 384 -2.63 5.36 -5.46
N ARG A 385 -3.66 4.52 -5.29
CA ARG A 385 -3.51 3.06 -5.16
C ARG A 385 -4.36 2.36 -6.21
N ILE A 386 -3.74 1.48 -6.98
CA ILE A 386 -4.39 0.69 -8.01
C ILE A 386 -4.49 -0.74 -7.50
N TYR A 387 -5.71 -1.19 -7.23
CA TYR A 387 -5.98 -2.57 -6.82
C TYR A 387 -6.34 -3.43 -8.03
N ALA A 388 -5.78 -4.64 -8.10
CA ALA A 388 -6.17 -5.63 -9.10
C ALA A 388 -6.36 -7.02 -8.48
N PHE A 389 -7.43 -7.70 -8.91
CA PHE A 389 -7.71 -9.08 -8.57
C PHE A 389 -8.05 -9.89 -9.82
N SER A 390 -7.53 -11.10 -9.92
CA SER A 390 -7.82 -12.04 -10.99
C SER A 390 -7.88 -13.46 -10.43
N GLU A 391 -9.06 -14.07 -10.50
CA GLU A 391 -9.34 -15.44 -10.03
C GLU A 391 -9.12 -16.48 -11.16
N ASN A 392 -8.72 -17.69 -10.79
CA ASN A 392 -8.65 -18.86 -11.69
C ASN A 392 -7.87 -18.61 -12.99
N ILE A 393 -6.69 -17.99 -12.85
CA ILE A 393 -5.76 -17.75 -13.94
C ILE A 393 -5.14 -19.06 -14.40
N GLN A 394 -5.54 -19.53 -15.57
CA GLN A 394 -4.90 -20.66 -16.24
C GLN A 394 -3.71 -20.20 -17.08
N SER A 395 -2.56 -20.83 -16.86
CA SER A 395 -1.39 -20.66 -17.73
C SER A 395 -1.68 -21.17 -19.15
N LYS A 396 -1.10 -20.51 -20.15
CA LYS A 396 -1.10 -20.98 -21.55
C LYS A 396 0.30 -21.41 -21.95
N ASP A 397 0.42 -22.08 -23.09
CA ASP A 397 1.70 -22.57 -23.64
C ASP A 397 2.86 -21.57 -23.64
N ASN A 398 2.59 -20.30 -23.94
CA ASN A 398 3.59 -19.21 -23.97
C ASN A 398 3.48 -18.28 -22.75
N GLY A 399 2.74 -18.72 -21.73
CA GLY A 399 2.25 -17.92 -20.63
C GLY A 399 1.08 -17.00 -21.01
N LYS A 400 0.44 -16.42 -20.00
CA LYS A 400 -0.61 -15.41 -20.15
C LYS A 400 -0.26 -14.17 -19.33
N LEU A 401 -0.34 -13.00 -19.95
CA LEU A 401 0.01 -11.72 -19.34
C LEU A 401 -1.23 -11.12 -18.65
N TYR A 402 -1.03 -10.59 -17.44
CA TYR A 402 -2.04 -9.92 -16.64
C TYR A 402 -1.51 -8.57 -16.21
N ALA A 403 -2.24 -7.49 -16.53
CA ALA A 403 -1.89 -6.15 -16.07
C ALA A 403 -2.23 -6.02 -14.58
N ILE A 404 -1.31 -5.47 -13.80
CA ILE A 404 -1.52 -5.22 -12.35
C ILE A 404 -1.69 -3.74 -12.01
N GLY A 405 -1.24 -2.84 -12.90
CA GLY A 405 -1.46 -1.40 -12.74
C GLY A 405 -0.41 -0.54 -13.42
N ASN A 406 -0.67 0.76 -13.45
CA ASN A 406 0.28 1.77 -13.90
C ASN A 406 1.34 2.00 -12.83
N VAL A 407 2.58 2.23 -13.25
CA VAL A 407 3.73 2.48 -12.37
C VAL A 407 4.46 3.76 -12.77
N THR A 408 5.06 4.42 -11.78
CA THR A 408 5.99 5.52 -11.96
C THR A 408 7.33 5.19 -11.30
N ASN A 409 8.30 6.11 -11.36
CA ASN A 409 9.57 5.95 -10.66
C ASN A 409 9.39 5.81 -9.15
N ASN A 410 8.45 6.53 -8.55
CA ASN A 410 8.19 6.48 -7.10
C ASN A 410 7.05 5.52 -6.74
N SER A 411 6.82 4.48 -7.54
CA SER A 411 5.79 3.46 -7.25
C SER A 411 6.35 2.28 -6.47
N ASP A 412 5.50 1.72 -5.61
CA ASP A 412 5.73 0.44 -4.93
C ASP A 412 4.71 -0.59 -5.43
N ILE A 413 5.14 -1.84 -5.60
CA ILE A 413 4.30 -2.94 -6.08
C ILE A 413 4.24 -4.02 -5.00
N GLU A 414 3.03 -4.38 -4.59
CA GLU A 414 2.78 -5.51 -3.70
C GLU A 414 1.82 -6.49 -4.38
N LEU A 415 2.16 -7.78 -4.40
CA LEU A 415 1.29 -8.79 -4.99
C LEU A 415 1.42 -10.16 -4.32
N SER A 416 0.31 -10.90 -4.29
CA SER A 416 0.25 -12.29 -3.87
C SER A 416 -0.27 -13.17 -5.00
N ILE A 417 0.47 -14.26 -5.29
CA ILE A 417 0.09 -15.30 -6.25
C ILE A 417 -0.28 -16.56 -5.47
N PHE A 418 -1.57 -16.91 -5.44
CA PHE A 418 -2.08 -18.09 -4.73
C PHE A 418 -2.00 -19.32 -5.65
N LEU A 419 -1.30 -20.35 -5.19
CA LEU A 419 -0.94 -21.52 -5.98
C LEU A 419 -2.03 -22.59 -5.81
N ASN A 420 -3.01 -22.63 -6.71
CA ASN A 420 -4.21 -23.45 -6.52
C ASN A 420 -4.04 -24.89 -7.04
N GLU A 421 -3.93 -25.05 -8.35
CA GLU A 421 -3.98 -26.36 -9.01
C GLU A 421 -2.95 -26.46 -10.13
N LEU A 422 -2.54 -27.71 -10.41
CA LEU A 422 -1.88 -28.07 -11.64
C LEU A 422 -2.82 -28.90 -12.51
N GLU A 423 -2.89 -28.55 -13.78
CA GLU A 423 -3.65 -29.31 -14.78
C GLU A 423 -2.82 -29.56 -16.03
N GLY A 424 -3.19 -30.58 -16.79
CA GLY A 424 -2.67 -30.76 -18.12
C GLY A 424 -2.57 -32.20 -18.55
N ILE A 425 -1.55 -32.47 -19.36
CA ILE A 425 -1.31 -33.78 -19.96
C ILE A 425 0.09 -34.22 -19.54
N GLN A 426 0.18 -35.25 -18.70
CA GLN A 426 1.45 -35.82 -18.30
C GLN A 426 1.95 -36.83 -19.34
N LEU A 427 3.28 -36.92 -19.46
CA LEU A 427 3.96 -37.92 -20.26
C LEU A 427 4.35 -39.09 -19.36
N ASP A 428 3.66 -40.22 -19.53
CA ASP A 428 3.97 -41.47 -18.85
C ASP A 428 5.02 -42.23 -19.65
N VAL A 429 6.27 -42.24 -19.16
CA VAL A 429 7.39 -42.89 -19.83
C VAL A 429 7.69 -44.23 -19.16
N LYS A 430 7.60 -45.33 -19.91
CA LYS A 430 8.10 -46.64 -19.47
C LYS A 430 9.37 -46.99 -20.24
N ASN A 431 10.50 -46.89 -19.56
CA ASN A 431 11.80 -47.25 -20.12
C ASN A 431 11.93 -48.76 -20.27
N GLY A 432 12.66 -49.18 -21.31
CA GLY A 432 12.94 -50.57 -21.58
C GLY A 432 14.26 -50.73 -22.32
N ASN A 433 14.87 -51.90 -22.13
CA ASN A 433 16.10 -52.28 -22.80
C ASN A 433 15.84 -53.52 -23.64
N PHE A 434 16.37 -53.52 -24.85
CA PHE A 434 16.37 -54.68 -25.73
C PHE A 434 17.80 -55.16 -25.89
N TYR A 435 18.04 -56.45 -25.69
CA TYR A 435 19.30 -57.09 -26.00
C TYR A 435 19.06 -58.39 -26.73
N TYR A 436 19.79 -58.59 -27.83
CA TYR A 436 19.78 -59.85 -28.54
C TYR A 436 21.17 -60.18 -29.09
N ARG A 437 21.59 -61.42 -28.84
CA ARG A 437 22.77 -62.03 -29.46
C ARG A 437 22.39 -63.44 -29.90
N PRO A 438 22.65 -63.84 -31.15
CA PRO A 438 22.45 -65.21 -31.59
C PRO A 438 23.26 -66.19 -30.73
N PRO A 439 22.76 -67.41 -30.49
CA PRO A 439 23.52 -68.46 -29.81
C PRO A 439 24.84 -68.75 -30.55
N ASN A 440 25.92 -68.98 -29.79
CA ASN A 440 27.20 -69.37 -30.35
C ASN A 440 27.07 -70.75 -31.02
N CYS A 441 27.06 -70.80 -32.35
CA CYS A 441 27.03 -72.04 -33.13
C CYS A 441 28.39 -72.23 -33.83
N ARG A 442 29.03 -73.39 -33.60
CA ARG A 442 30.39 -73.68 -34.11
C ARG A 442 30.50 -73.76 -35.64
N ASN A 443 29.41 -74.01 -36.37
CA ASN A 443 29.39 -74.18 -37.85
C ASN A 443 28.34 -73.30 -38.56
N CYS A 444 27.81 -72.27 -37.92
CA CYS A 444 26.81 -71.39 -38.54
C CYS A 444 27.47 -70.07 -38.98
N THR A 445 27.44 -69.77 -40.28
CA THR A 445 27.74 -68.43 -40.79
C THR A 445 26.64 -67.45 -40.37
N GLY A 446 27.00 -66.26 -39.86
CA GLY A 446 26.03 -65.20 -39.54
C GLY A 446 25.61 -65.06 -38.07
N THR A 447 26.36 -65.65 -37.12
CA THR A 447 26.08 -65.55 -35.66
C THR A 447 26.94 -64.51 -34.93
N ASN A 448 27.92 -63.88 -35.60
CA ASN A 448 28.79 -62.86 -35.01
C ASN A 448 28.19 -61.45 -35.10
N TRP A 449 27.03 -61.25 -34.48
CA TRP A 449 26.44 -59.92 -34.32
C TRP A 449 25.68 -59.83 -33.00
N SER A 450 25.45 -58.61 -32.53
CA SER A 450 24.61 -58.36 -31.35
C SER A 450 23.92 -57.02 -31.50
N VAL A 451 22.73 -56.91 -30.92
CA VAL A 451 21.92 -55.70 -30.89
C VAL A 451 21.64 -55.33 -29.43
N ALA A 452 21.80 -54.06 -29.11
CA ALA A 452 21.31 -53.45 -27.89
C ALA A 452 20.55 -52.17 -28.23
N ALA A 453 19.39 -51.94 -27.63
CA ALA A 453 18.64 -50.70 -27.81
C ALA A 453 18.03 -50.26 -26.49
N GLU A 454 18.10 -48.96 -26.23
CA GLU A 454 17.29 -48.33 -25.18
C GLU A 454 16.06 -47.73 -25.84
N PHE A 455 14.90 -48.11 -25.35
CA PHE A 455 13.64 -47.59 -25.84
C PHE A 455 12.79 -47.11 -24.69
N GLN A 456 11.82 -46.28 -25.00
CA GLN A 456 10.78 -45.89 -24.09
C GLN A 456 9.42 -46.04 -24.74
N VAL A 457 8.41 -46.32 -23.92
CA VAL A 457 7.02 -46.34 -24.34
C VAL A 457 6.38 -45.08 -23.79
N ASN A 458 5.97 -44.20 -24.69
CA ASN A 458 5.32 -42.94 -24.37
C ASN A 458 3.80 -43.13 -24.39
N SER A 459 3.15 -42.92 -23.24
CA SER A 459 1.70 -42.74 -23.14
C SER A 459 1.37 -41.40 -22.50
N PHE A 460 0.13 -40.95 -22.66
CA PHE A 460 -0.32 -39.65 -22.18
C PHE A 460 -1.59 -39.82 -21.36
N SER A 461 -1.62 -39.20 -20.20
CA SER A 461 -2.79 -39.16 -19.33
C SER A 461 -3.08 -37.73 -18.90
N GLY A 462 -4.37 -37.40 -18.80
CA GLY A 462 -4.80 -36.12 -18.24
C GLY A 462 -4.68 -36.15 -16.72
N PHE A 463 -4.37 -35.02 -16.11
CA PHE A 463 -4.39 -34.86 -14.67
C PHE A 463 -4.95 -33.48 -14.29
N ASN A 464 -5.55 -33.44 -13.10
CA ASN A 464 -5.80 -32.23 -12.34
C ASN A 464 -5.57 -32.61 -10.87
N HIS A 465 -4.74 -31.85 -10.17
CA HIS A 465 -4.55 -31.98 -8.73
C HIS A 465 -4.14 -30.65 -8.10
N GLN A 466 -4.34 -30.53 -6.79
CA GLN A 466 -3.89 -29.37 -6.02
C GLN A 466 -2.38 -29.18 -6.10
N TRP A 467 -1.93 -27.92 -6.11
CA TRP A 467 -0.53 -27.57 -6.27
C TRP A 467 0.16 -27.29 -4.94
N PHE A 468 0.84 -28.31 -4.41
CA PHE A 468 1.59 -28.19 -3.16
C PHE A 468 3.07 -27.88 -3.40
N VAL A 469 3.42 -26.59 -3.34
CA VAL A 469 4.82 -26.14 -3.45
C VAL A 469 5.56 -26.27 -2.12
N LYS A 470 6.64 -27.07 -2.11
CA LYS A 470 7.55 -27.18 -0.94
C LYS A 470 8.77 -26.27 -1.04
N ASP A 471 9.14 -25.91 -2.26
CA ASP A 471 10.32 -25.09 -2.55
C ASP A 471 9.89 -23.91 -3.42
N ILE A 472 10.19 -22.71 -2.93
CA ILE A 472 9.89 -21.45 -3.62
C ILE A 472 10.50 -21.39 -5.04
N ALA A 473 11.59 -22.15 -5.30
CA ALA A 473 12.19 -22.25 -6.62
C ALA A 473 11.24 -22.83 -7.68
N GLU A 474 10.35 -23.76 -7.29
CA GLU A 474 9.32 -24.33 -8.16
C GLU A 474 8.33 -23.25 -8.59
N ALA A 475 7.78 -22.50 -7.62
CA ALA A 475 6.84 -21.41 -7.88
C ALA A 475 7.49 -20.28 -8.68
N LYS A 476 8.76 -19.95 -8.44
CA LYS A 476 9.50 -18.93 -9.21
C LYS A 476 9.50 -19.21 -10.71
N SER A 477 9.47 -20.48 -11.12
CA SER A 477 9.47 -20.85 -12.53
C SER A 477 8.11 -20.62 -13.23
N SER A 478 7.02 -20.52 -12.46
CA SER A 478 5.65 -20.42 -12.98
C SER A 478 5.21 -18.99 -13.29
N PHE A 479 6.05 -17.98 -13.06
CA PHE A 479 5.67 -16.61 -13.39
C PHE A 479 6.87 -15.71 -13.70
N GLU A 480 6.59 -14.55 -14.27
CA GLU A 480 7.53 -13.45 -14.50
C GLU A 480 6.83 -12.14 -14.17
N ILE A 481 7.57 -11.17 -13.64
CA ILE A 481 7.08 -9.79 -13.46
C ILE A 481 7.72 -8.94 -14.54
N LEU A 482 6.92 -8.08 -15.17
CA LEU A 482 7.35 -7.24 -16.28
C LEU A 482 6.92 -5.80 -16.08
N ILE A 483 7.75 -4.87 -16.52
CA ILE A 483 7.39 -3.47 -16.72
C ILE A 483 7.65 -3.14 -18.20
N ASN A 484 6.64 -2.65 -18.92
CA ASN A 484 6.74 -2.35 -20.36
C ASN A 484 7.29 -3.49 -21.23
N ASN A 485 6.97 -4.74 -20.88
CA ASN A 485 7.49 -5.97 -21.51
C ASN A 485 8.96 -6.31 -21.21
N LYS A 486 9.68 -5.52 -20.41
CA LYS A 486 10.98 -5.92 -19.86
C LYS A 486 10.75 -6.83 -18.65
N VAL A 487 11.33 -8.03 -18.68
CA VAL A 487 11.26 -8.98 -17.55
C VAL A 487 12.19 -8.51 -16.44
N LEU A 488 11.66 -8.42 -15.22
CA LEU A 488 12.43 -8.10 -14.02
C LEU A 488 13.10 -9.37 -13.48
N SER A 489 14.40 -9.31 -13.23
CA SER A 489 15.13 -10.41 -12.59
C SER A 489 14.90 -10.38 -11.09
N LEU A 490 13.95 -11.17 -10.59
CA LEU A 490 13.66 -11.27 -9.15
C LEU A 490 14.89 -11.63 -8.31
N GLY A 491 15.83 -12.40 -8.88
CA GLY A 491 17.06 -12.74 -8.16
C GLY A 491 17.98 -11.54 -7.94
N GLU A 492 18.12 -10.67 -8.94
CA GLU A 492 18.90 -9.43 -8.85
C GLU A 492 18.21 -8.44 -7.93
N LEU A 493 16.90 -8.22 -8.10
CA LEU A 493 16.13 -7.32 -7.25
C LEU A 493 16.19 -7.68 -5.76
N VAL A 494 16.15 -8.96 -5.41
CA VAL A 494 16.30 -9.40 -4.02
C VAL A 494 17.73 -9.18 -3.52
N ALA A 495 18.74 -9.44 -4.35
CA ALA A 495 20.15 -9.22 -3.98
C ALA A 495 20.47 -7.74 -3.74
N GLU A 496 19.79 -6.84 -4.44
CA GLU A 496 19.95 -5.39 -4.36
C GLU A 496 18.98 -4.74 -3.34
N ASN A 497 18.17 -5.53 -2.62
CA ASN A 497 17.14 -5.07 -1.67
C ASN A 497 16.01 -4.23 -2.29
N HIS A 498 15.77 -4.37 -3.59
CA HIS A 498 14.62 -3.77 -4.29
C HIS A 498 13.36 -4.64 -4.24
N ALA A 499 13.49 -5.93 -3.88
CA ALA A 499 12.34 -6.81 -3.75
C ALA A 499 12.45 -7.79 -2.59
N THR A 500 11.30 -8.19 -2.05
CA THR A 500 11.14 -9.36 -1.18
C THR A 500 10.33 -10.43 -1.92
N PHE A 501 10.63 -11.70 -1.64
CA PHE A 501 10.03 -12.83 -2.33
C PHE A 501 9.91 -14.01 -1.37
N GLU A 502 8.69 -14.26 -0.90
CA GLU A 502 8.43 -15.19 0.21
C GLU A 502 7.33 -16.18 -0.15
N LEU A 503 7.56 -17.46 0.16
CA LEU A 503 6.52 -18.49 0.11
C LEU A 503 5.84 -18.53 1.48
N LYS A 504 4.54 -18.27 1.48
CA LYS A 504 3.69 -18.21 2.65
C LYS A 504 2.51 -19.17 2.52
N GLY A 505 1.77 -19.33 3.62
CA GLY A 505 0.65 -20.24 3.71
C GLY A 505 0.95 -21.49 4.52
N ASP A 506 0.03 -22.44 4.48
CA ASP A 506 0.13 -23.75 5.11
C ASP A 506 0.16 -24.88 4.08
N GLU A 507 0.19 -26.13 4.53
CA GLU A 507 0.19 -27.29 3.63
C GLU A 507 -1.01 -27.32 2.67
N SER A 508 -2.08 -26.55 2.91
CA SER A 508 -3.30 -26.51 2.09
C SER A 508 -3.39 -25.29 1.17
N PHE A 509 -2.78 -24.16 1.55
CA PHE A 509 -2.93 -22.88 0.85
C PHE A 509 -1.60 -22.15 0.69
N ASN A 510 -0.73 -22.65 -0.17
CA ASN A 510 0.52 -21.97 -0.50
C ASN A 510 0.30 -20.77 -1.41
N TYR A 511 0.99 -19.67 -1.11
CA TYR A 511 1.03 -18.51 -1.97
C TYR A 511 2.38 -17.83 -1.90
N VAL A 512 2.72 -17.12 -2.97
CA VAL A 512 3.93 -16.32 -3.05
C VAL A 512 3.56 -14.88 -2.81
N HIS A 513 4.18 -14.23 -1.83
CA HIS A 513 4.07 -12.79 -1.61
C HIS A 513 5.33 -12.07 -2.10
N ILE A 514 5.13 -10.97 -2.84
CA ILE A 514 6.19 -10.21 -3.48
C ILE A 514 5.96 -8.72 -3.22
N THR A 515 6.98 -8.04 -2.72
CA THR A 515 7.05 -6.58 -2.62
C THR A 515 8.19 -6.12 -3.53
N ILE A 516 7.97 -5.07 -4.32
CA ILE A 516 9.00 -4.40 -5.12
C ILE A 516 8.93 -2.91 -4.83
N ASN A 517 10.05 -2.34 -4.39
CA ASN A 517 10.18 -0.92 -4.04
C ASN A 517 11.30 -0.28 -4.87
N ASN A 518 11.45 1.03 -4.75
CA ASN A 518 12.53 1.81 -5.38
C ASN A 518 12.62 1.61 -6.91
N LEU A 519 11.47 1.63 -7.60
CA LEU A 519 11.44 1.48 -9.06
C LEU A 519 12.25 2.56 -9.80
N ASN A 520 12.52 3.71 -9.15
CA ASN A 520 13.37 4.79 -9.64
C ASN A 520 14.83 4.35 -9.87
N GLU A 521 15.30 3.32 -9.17
CA GLU A 521 16.64 2.76 -9.34
C GLU A 521 16.71 1.73 -10.48
N LEU A 522 15.54 1.29 -10.98
CA LEU A 522 15.43 0.33 -12.05
C LEU A 522 15.31 1.08 -13.39
N GLU A 523 16.24 0.88 -14.32
CA GLU A 523 16.21 1.46 -15.69
C GLU A 523 15.11 0.84 -16.61
N VAL A 524 13.89 0.73 -16.08
CA VAL A 524 12.74 0.04 -16.68
C VAL A 524 11.58 0.99 -16.98
N ILE A 525 11.54 2.15 -16.31
CA ILE A 525 10.55 3.20 -16.51
C ILE A 525 10.97 4.10 -17.68
N GLU A 526 10.11 4.21 -18.69
CA GLU A 526 10.29 5.12 -19.81
C GLU A 526 9.71 6.50 -19.50
N THR A 527 10.54 7.54 -19.54
CA THR A 527 10.11 8.92 -19.31
C THR A 527 9.15 9.40 -20.40
N GLY A 528 8.06 10.06 -20.01
CA GLY A 528 7.10 10.66 -20.93
C GLY A 528 6.10 9.68 -21.56
N LYS A 529 6.05 8.44 -21.08
CA LYS A 529 5.05 7.43 -21.46
C LYS A 529 4.35 6.87 -20.24
N GLU A 530 3.18 6.29 -20.46
CA GLU A 530 2.50 5.47 -19.46
C GLU A 530 3.26 4.15 -19.32
N ASN A 531 3.65 3.83 -18.09
CA ASN A 531 4.37 2.60 -17.77
C ASN A 531 3.43 1.65 -17.05
N VAL A 532 3.38 0.40 -17.47
CA VAL A 532 2.44 -0.59 -16.93
C VAL A 532 3.20 -1.82 -16.44
N ALA A 533 2.88 -2.25 -15.23
CA ALA A 533 3.38 -3.48 -14.65
C ALA A 533 2.45 -4.67 -14.98
N PHE A 534 3.06 -5.82 -15.23
CA PHE A 534 2.39 -7.06 -15.59
C PHE A 534 2.96 -8.25 -14.84
N VAL A 535 2.11 -9.24 -14.61
CA VAL A 535 2.51 -10.59 -14.21
C VAL A 535 2.21 -11.54 -15.37
N ARG A 536 3.22 -12.27 -15.84
CA ARG A 536 3.04 -13.36 -16.81
C ARG A 536 3.01 -14.68 -16.07
N ILE A 537 1.88 -15.38 -16.10
CA ILE A 537 1.75 -16.73 -15.53
C ILE A 537 2.13 -17.76 -16.60
N LYS A 538 3.03 -18.68 -16.26
CA LYS A 538 3.67 -19.66 -17.14
C LYS A 538 3.42 -21.10 -16.67
N PRO A 539 3.33 -22.05 -17.61
CA PRO A 539 3.28 -23.47 -17.27
C PRO A 539 4.64 -23.92 -16.71
N LEU A 540 4.63 -24.88 -15.78
CA LEU A 540 5.85 -25.47 -15.21
C LEU A 540 6.61 -26.31 -16.24
N LYS A 541 5.89 -26.92 -17.18
CA LYS A 541 6.47 -27.80 -18.19
C LYS A 541 5.70 -27.73 -19.49
N VAL A 542 6.42 -27.69 -20.62
CA VAL A 542 5.86 -27.78 -21.97
C VAL A 542 6.78 -28.62 -22.83
N GLY A 543 6.25 -29.59 -23.56
CA GLY A 543 7.02 -30.36 -24.53
C GLY A 543 6.15 -31.15 -25.50
N GLN A 544 6.78 -31.78 -26.48
CA GLN A 544 6.11 -32.61 -27.47
C GLN A 544 6.90 -33.90 -27.70
N THR A 545 6.20 -35.03 -27.80
CA THR A 545 6.82 -36.30 -28.18
C THR A 545 5.83 -37.20 -28.91
N GLY A 546 6.33 -38.19 -29.66
CA GLY A 546 5.51 -39.17 -30.35
C GLY A 546 4.94 -40.21 -29.39
N GLU A 547 3.67 -40.54 -29.56
CA GLU A 547 3.00 -41.63 -28.83
C GLU A 547 3.53 -43.01 -29.23
N GLY A 548 3.68 -43.92 -28.27
CA GLY A 548 4.10 -45.31 -28.52
C GLY A 548 5.58 -45.57 -28.30
N VAL A 549 6.13 -46.58 -28.99
CA VAL A 549 7.53 -47.00 -28.79
C VAL A 549 8.48 -46.03 -29.50
N GLN A 550 9.39 -45.44 -28.73
CA GLN A 550 10.47 -44.59 -29.18
C GLN A 550 11.81 -45.25 -28.90
N ILE A 551 12.64 -45.46 -29.92
CA ILE A 551 14.05 -45.83 -29.75
C ILE A 551 14.82 -44.56 -29.40
N ASN A 552 15.51 -44.56 -28.27
CA ASN A 552 16.35 -43.44 -27.85
C ASN A 552 17.78 -43.64 -28.36
N THR A 553 18.31 -44.85 -28.18
CA THR A 553 19.67 -45.21 -28.58
C THR A 553 19.71 -46.59 -29.20
N MET A 554 20.65 -46.78 -30.13
CA MET A 554 20.85 -48.04 -30.83
C MET A 554 22.33 -48.40 -30.92
N GLY A 555 22.68 -49.56 -30.37
CA GLY A 555 24.03 -50.09 -30.26
C GLY A 555 24.11 -51.56 -30.64
N GLY A 556 25.33 -52.08 -30.75
CA GLY A 556 25.57 -53.47 -31.14
C GLY A 556 26.83 -53.66 -31.98
N HIS A 557 27.18 -54.92 -32.21
CA HIS A 557 28.33 -55.35 -33.00
C HIS A 557 27.88 -55.95 -34.33
N ASN A 558 28.48 -55.53 -35.45
CA ASN A 558 28.19 -56.01 -36.82
C ASN A 558 26.70 -55.93 -37.22
N ILE A 559 26.08 -54.77 -37.03
CA ILE A 559 24.66 -54.53 -37.37
C ILE A 559 24.47 -53.25 -38.19
N ASP A 560 23.41 -53.21 -39.01
CA ASP A 560 22.85 -51.96 -39.52
C ASP A 560 21.97 -51.33 -38.42
N LYS A 561 22.48 -50.31 -37.75
CA LYS A 561 21.77 -49.66 -36.63
C LYS A 561 20.42 -49.08 -37.04
N VAL A 562 20.28 -48.56 -38.26
CA VAL A 562 19.04 -47.93 -38.73
C VAL A 562 17.98 -49.00 -38.99
N PHE A 563 18.36 -50.04 -39.72
CA PHE A 563 17.47 -51.18 -39.98
C PHE A 563 17.03 -51.87 -38.68
N HIS A 564 17.99 -52.16 -37.79
CA HIS A 564 17.68 -52.85 -36.54
C HIS A 564 16.91 -51.98 -35.55
N ALA A 565 17.08 -50.64 -35.55
CA ALA A 565 16.22 -49.74 -34.78
C ALA A 565 14.75 -49.87 -35.21
N GLY A 566 14.48 -49.89 -36.52
CA GLY A 566 13.14 -50.11 -37.04
C GLY A 566 12.55 -51.48 -36.67
N LEU A 567 13.36 -52.55 -36.74
CA LEU A 567 12.95 -53.90 -36.34
C LEU A 567 12.64 -54.01 -34.84
N VAL A 568 13.53 -53.50 -33.98
CA VAL A 568 13.34 -53.53 -32.53
C VAL A 568 12.12 -52.69 -32.15
N CYS A 569 11.97 -51.50 -32.73
CA CYS A 569 10.79 -50.65 -32.51
C CYS A 569 9.50 -51.39 -32.88
N LEU A 570 9.45 -52.00 -34.06
CA LEU A 570 8.30 -52.78 -34.53
C LEU A 570 7.98 -53.97 -33.60
N GLN A 571 9.01 -54.72 -33.19
CA GLN A 571 8.85 -55.87 -32.30
C GLN A 571 8.32 -55.45 -30.92
N GLU A 572 8.90 -54.41 -30.33
CA GLU A 572 8.49 -53.93 -29.01
C GLU A 572 7.11 -53.24 -29.05
N ALA A 573 6.77 -52.59 -30.16
CA ALA A 573 5.44 -52.04 -30.42
C ALA A 573 4.39 -53.15 -30.54
N ALA A 574 4.68 -54.19 -31.31
CA ALA A 574 3.78 -55.34 -31.49
C ALA A 574 3.51 -56.09 -30.19
N LYS A 575 4.55 -56.32 -29.37
CA LYS A 575 4.41 -56.95 -28.04
C LYS A 575 3.45 -56.19 -27.13
N ARG A 576 3.44 -54.86 -27.22
CA ARG A 576 2.65 -53.96 -26.35
C ARG A 576 1.36 -53.48 -26.99
N LYS A 577 1.15 -53.75 -28.28
CA LYS A 577 0.02 -53.26 -29.09
C LYS A 577 -0.12 -51.74 -29.07
N VAL A 578 1.00 -51.02 -29.11
CA VAL A 578 1.07 -49.54 -29.12
C VAL A 578 1.70 -49.05 -30.43
N PRO A 579 1.49 -47.80 -30.87
CA PRO A 579 2.07 -47.29 -32.12
C PRO A 579 3.61 -47.16 -32.08
N LEU A 580 4.20 -46.84 -33.22
CA LEU A 580 5.61 -46.47 -33.34
C LEU A 580 5.75 -44.95 -33.25
N ALA A 581 6.48 -44.44 -32.27
CA ALA A 581 6.62 -43.01 -32.03
C ALA A 581 7.42 -42.33 -33.15
N VAL A 582 6.86 -41.24 -33.70
CA VAL A 582 7.50 -40.45 -34.77
C VAL A 582 8.77 -39.72 -34.33
N THR A 583 8.95 -39.52 -33.03
CA THR A 583 10.16 -38.92 -32.41
C THR A 583 11.29 -39.91 -32.15
N SER A 584 11.15 -41.14 -32.64
CA SER A 584 12.15 -42.19 -32.47
C SER A 584 13.44 -41.87 -33.23
N TRP A 585 14.57 -42.33 -32.70
CA TRP A 585 15.88 -42.11 -33.28
C TRP A 585 15.91 -42.58 -34.74
N LYS A 586 16.27 -41.66 -35.64
CA LYS A 586 16.30 -41.87 -37.10
C LYS A 586 14.98 -42.39 -37.71
N PHE A 587 13.82 -42.03 -37.12
CA PHE A 587 12.50 -42.45 -37.60
C PHE A 587 12.35 -42.30 -39.12
N ASP A 588 12.76 -41.15 -39.68
CA ASP A 588 12.66 -40.85 -41.11
C ASP A 588 13.43 -41.78 -42.04
N GLU A 589 14.49 -42.42 -41.53
CA GLU A 589 15.30 -43.35 -42.30
C GLU A 589 14.66 -44.74 -42.31
N TRP A 590 14.28 -45.27 -41.13
CA TRP A 590 13.79 -46.65 -41.02
C TRP A 590 12.29 -46.80 -41.25
N GLN A 591 11.48 -45.75 -41.11
CA GLN A 591 10.03 -45.80 -41.34
C GLN A 591 9.66 -46.29 -42.75
N LYS A 592 10.55 -46.08 -43.72
CA LYS A 592 10.37 -46.48 -45.13
C LYS A 592 10.30 -47.99 -45.32
N LYS A 593 10.84 -48.76 -44.37
CA LYS A 593 10.91 -50.23 -44.41
C LYS A 593 9.84 -50.90 -43.54
N VAL A 594 8.96 -50.13 -42.89
CA VAL A 594 7.88 -50.66 -42.04
C VAL A 594 6.66 -51.00 -42.89
N PRO A 595 6.07 -52.20 -42.74
CA PRO A 595 4.86 -52.60 -43.45
C PRO A 595 3.62 -51.96 -42.82
N TRP A 596 3.43 -50.65 -43.03
CA TRP A 596 2.33 -49.87 -42.45
C TRP A 596 0.95 -50.46 -42.81
N GLY A 597 0.06 -50.54 -41.81
CA GLY A 597 -1.32 -51.01 -42.00
C GLY A 597 -1.49 -52.51 -42.28
N GLN A 598 -0.41 -53.24 -42.53
CA GLN A 598 -0.45 -54.69 -42.73
C GLN A 598 -0.32 -55.42 -41.40
N ALA A 599 -1.20 -56.38 -41.13
CA ALA A 599 -1.15 -57.16 -39.89
C ALA A 599 0.04 -58.12 -39.93
N ASP A 600 0.87 -58.10 -38.90
CA ASP A 600 1.93 -59.09 -38.73
C ASP A 600 1.28 -60.48 -38.57
N PRO A 601 1.61 -61.47 -39.42
CA PRO A 601 1.03 -62.81 -39.37
C PRO A 601 1.24 -63.55 -38.04
N ARG A 602 2.24 -63.16 -37.25
CA ARG A 602 2.61 -63.80 -35.98
C ARG A 602 1.91 -63.18 -34.78
N THR A 603 1.65 -61.88 -34.81
CA THR A 603 1.14 -61.13 -33.66
C THR A 603 -0.25 -60.52 -33.89
N GLY A 604 -0.71 -60.44 -35.14
CA GLY A 604 -1.95 -59.78 -35.54
C GLY A 604 -1.91 -58.24 -35.42
N TYR A 605 -0.79 -57.68 -34.95
CA TYR A 605 -0.62 -56.24 -34.77
C TYR A 605 -0.44 -55.54 -36.13
N LYS A 606 -1.15 -54.42 -36.32
CA LYS A 606 -1.03 -53.56 -37.51
C LYS A 606 -0.20 -52.33 -37.14
N PRO A 607 1.01 -52.17 -37.69
CA PRO A 607 1.84 -51.02 -37.39
C PRO A 607 1.17 -49.74 -37.84
N ASN A 608 1.10 -48.78 -36.93
CA ASN A 608 0.61 -47.42 -37.17
C ASN A 608 1.56 -46.39 -36.56
N LYS A 609 1.55 -45.18 -37.15
CA LYS A 609 2.37 -44.07 -36.67
C LYS A 609 1.74 -43.48 -35.42
N GLY A 610 2.57 -43.27 -34.40
CA GLY A 610 2.18 -42.53 -33.21
C GLY A 610 2.04 -41.05 -33.55
N ASN A 611 0.96 -40.43 -33.08
CA ASN A 611 0.78 -39.00 -33.27
C ASN A 611 1.79 -38.24 -32.41
N LEU A 612 2.32 -37.13 -32.94
CA LEU A 612 3.05 -36.18 -32.12
C LEU A 612 2.05 -35.53 -31.15
N LYS A 613 2.24 -35.76 -29.85
CA LYS A 613 1.35 -35.27 -28.80
C LYS A 613 2.11 -34.30 -27.91
N LYS A 614 1.42 -33.22 -27.54
CA LYS A 614 1.91 -32.24 -26.59
C LYS A 614 1.64 -32.72 -25.17
N PHE A 615 2.65 -32.64 -24.31
CA PHE A 615 2.49 -32.77 -22.87
C PHE A 615 2.81 -31.41 -22.25
N TRP A 616 2.07 -31.06 -21.20
CA TRP A 616 2.24 -29.79 -20.51
C TRP A 616 1.68 -29.87 -19.10
N THR A 617 2.26 -29.09 -18.21
CA THR A 617 1.83 -28.90 -16.83
C THR A 617 1.51 -27.43 -16.65
N GLY A 618 0.24 -27.12 -16.77
CA GLY A 618 -0.30 -25.80 -16.53
C GLY A 618 -0.47 -25.51 -15.05
N THR A 619 -0.35 -24.23 -14.71
CA THR A 619 -0.67 -23.71 -13.38
C THR A 619 -2.02 -22.99 -13.41
N ILE A 620 -2.80 -23.17 -12.35
CA ILE A 620 -4.00 -22.40 -12.04
C ILE A 620 -3.71 -21.61 -10.76
N VAL A 621 -3.84 -20.28 -10.83
CA VAL A 621 -3.52 -19.39 -9.71
C VAL A 621 -4.56 -18.30 -9.53
N ASP A 622 -4.65 -17.73 -8.33
CA ASP A 622 -5.28 -16.42 -8.13
C ASP A 622 -4.20 -15.35 -7.96
N LEU A 623 -4.44 -14.15 -8.46
CA LEU A 623 -3.53 -13.02 -8.36
C LEU A 623 -4.25 -11.85 -7.68
N ILE A 624 -3.70 -11.36 -6.57
CA ILE A 624 -4.08 -10.11 -5.94
C ILE A 624 -2.87 -9.18 -5.96
N SER A 625 -3.07 -7.91 -6.30
CA SER A 625 -2.01 -6.91 -6.25
C SER A 625 -2.51 -5.52 -5.87
N THR A 626 -1.62 -4.72 -5.30
CA THR A 626 -1.76 -3.28 -5.12
C THR A 626 -0.51 -2.60 -5.67
N VAL A 627 -0.71 -1.64 -6.58
CA VAL A 627 0.35 -0.71 -6.99
C VAL A 627 0.09 0.62 -6.29
N THR A 628 1.06 1.06 -5.48
CA THR A 628 1.01 2.34 -4.78
C THR A 628 1.82 3.35 -5.58
N ILE A 629 1.18 4.40 -6.07
CA ILE A 629 1.84 5.51 -6.76
C ILE A 629 2.04 6.63 -5.74
N ASN A 630 3.28 6.86 -5.32
CA ASN A 630 3.60 7.98 -4.44
C ASN A 630 3.72 9.29 -5.25
N TYR A 631 3.60 10.43 -4.58
CA TYR A 631 3.89 11.72 -5.20
C TYR A 631 5.34 11.74 -5.72
N ASN A 632 5.55 12.29 -6.92
CA ASN A 632 6.87 12.33 -7.58
C ASN A 632 7.69 13.56 -7.22
#